data_AF-A0A923J3E1-F1
#
_entry.id   AF-A0A923J3E1-F1
#
_cell.length_a   1.000
_cell.length_b   1.000
_cell.length_c   1.000
_cell.angle_alpha   90.00
_cell.angle_beta   90.00
_cell.angle_gamma   90.00
#
_symmetry.space_group_name_H-M   'P 1'
#
loop_
_entity.id
_entity.type
_entity.pdbx_description
1 polymer ?
#
loop_
_entity_poly.entity_id
_entity_poly.type
_entity_poly.pdbx_seq_one_letter_code
_entity_poly.pdbx_strand_id
1 'polypeptide(L)'
;MTKPETFEQYLQLKDIEIVENIDVNIDKDDLDEKLILKHLETMSEFHKKTMGSTEFLKNRLDSSIGRIVEQYKVNLKKVNRDLNRLKNEGVNNSFENILFQKGEEFIQRGEKAVDNIYKNGYYDLIKRSMKNREICLGAVDFNNLTKEDKLKVKYIKKCSHNMVEVDCFNFLYKYKKRGLNLDFNELSLMFCNFEDLDIRSHKFIISLLCFPYEFTRQCNKYRVRKKDLTDEEYALKLQKAIVQDSLCLI
;
A
#
# COMPACT_ATOMS: atom_id res chain seq x y z
N MET A 1 -29.17 20.59 -11.23
CA MET A 1 -27.86 20.52 -10.53
C MET A 1 -26.76 20.76 -11.54
N THR A 2 -25.87 21.69 -11.25
CA THR A 2 -24.67 21.98 -12.06
C THR A 2 -23.73 20.78 -12.00
N LYS A 3 -23.20 20.33 -13.14
CA LYS A 3 -22.19 19.26 -13.17
C LYS A 3 -20.91 19.76 -12.48
N PRO A 4 -20.24 18.96 -11.64
CA PRO A 4 -18.98 19.35 -11.04
C PRO A 4 -17.93 19.48 -12.13
N GLU A 5 -17.17 20.58 -12.08
CA GLU A 5 -16.04 20.82 -12.96
C GLU A 5 -14.73 20.33 -12.35
N THR A 6 -14.66 20.20 -11.02
CA THR A 6 -13.46 19.75 -10.29
C THR A 6 -13.76 18.58 -9.37
N PHE A 7 -12.72 17.86 -8.95
CA PHE A 7 -12.87 16.74 -8.01
C PHE A 7 -13.33 17.22 -6.63
N GLU A 8 -12.94 18.43 -6.22
CA GLU A 8 -13.43 19.07 -5.00
C GLU A 8 -14.95 19.22 -5.01
N GLN A 9 -15.49 19.76 -6.11
CA GLN A 9 -16.94 19.92 -6.28
C GLN A 9 -17.65 18.57 -6.33
N TYR A 10 -17.04 17.57 -6.98
CA TYR A 10 -17.56 16.21 -7.00
C TYR A 10 -17.67 15.63 -5.58
N LEU A 11 -16.64 15.78 -4.74
CA LEU A 11 -16.67 15.32 -3.35
C LEU A 11 -17.76 16.03 -2.53
N GLN A 12 -17.93 17.34 -2.70
CA GLN A 12 -18.99 18.10 -2.03
C GLN A 12 -20.39 17.61 -2.44
N LEU A 13 -20.62 17.30 -3.72
CA LEU A 13 -21.87 16.70 -4.20
C LEU A 13 -22.11 15.30 -3.64
N LYS A 14 -21.05 14.61 -3.22
CA LYS A 14 -21.10 13.32 -2.54
C LYS A 14 -21.19 13.44 -1.01
N ASP A 15 -21.46 14.63 -0.48
CA ASP A 15 -21.54 14.89 0.95
C ASP A 15 -20.24 14.49 1.68
N ILE A 16 -19.11 14.84 1.06
CA ILE A 16 -17.77 14.74 1.61
C ILE A 16 -17.20 16.15 1.73
N GLU A 17 -16.84 16.53 2.94
CA GLU A 17 -16.27 17.83 3.25
C GLU A 17 -14.75 17.80 3.08
N ILE A 18 -14.20 18.84 2.46
CA ILE A 18 -12.74 19.03 2.38
C ILE A 18 -12.35 20.05 3.44
N VAL A 19 -11.50 19.63 4.38
CA VAL A 19 -11.12 20.43 5.55
C VAL A 19 -9.63 20.75 5.53
N GLU A 20 -9.25 21.88 6.13
CA GLU A 20 -7.83 22.26 6.23
C GLU A 20 -7.09 21.41 7.28
N ASN A 21 -7.79 21.00 8.33
CA ASN A 21 -7.21 20.20 9.40
C ASN A 21 -8.16 19.12 9.92
N ILE A 22 -7.57 18.04 10.42
CA ILE A 22 -8.24 16.95 11.12
C ILE A 22 -7.44 16.76 12.41
N ASP A 23 -8.04 17.15 13.54
CA ASP A 23 -7.43 17.02 14.86
C ASP A 23 -7.71 15.64 15.41
N VAL A 24 -6.85 14.70 15.04
CA VAL A 24 -6.87 13.35 15.57
C VAL A 24 -5.60 13.13 16.37
N ASN A 25 -5.76 13.05 17.70
CA ASN A 25 -4.70 12.62 18.60
C ASN A 25 -4.92 11.15 18.92
N ILE A 26 -4.16 10.27 18.26
CA ILE A 26 -4.14 8.83 18.56
C ILE A 26 -2.78 8.52 19.15
N ASP A 27 -2.76 8.19 20.43
CA ASP A 27 -1.57 7.66 21.06
C ASP A 27 -1.26 6.27 20.52
N LYS A 28 0.03 5.91 20.50
CA LYS A 28 0.46 4.62 19.96
C LYS A 28 -0.15 3.44 20.71
N ASP A 29 -0.39 3.62 22.00
CA ASP A 29 -0.91 2.58 22.88
C ASP A 29 -2.43 2.37 22.67
N ASP A 30 -3.12 3.32 22.02
CA ASP A 30 -4.54 3.24 21.67
C ASP A 30 -4.79 2.59 20.29
N LEU A 31 -3.72 2.22 19.55
CA LEU A 31 -3.84 1.58 18.24
C LEU A 31 -4.17 0.09 18.40
N ASP A 32 -5.44 -0.21 18.62
CA ASP A 32 -6.00 -1.56 18.65
C ASP A 32 -6.75 -1.94 17.36
N GLU A 33 -7.17 -3.20 17.26
CA GLU A 33 -7.90 -3.71 16.09
C GLU A 33 -9.25 -3.02 15.88
N LYS A 34 -9.93 -2.62 16.97
CA LYS A 34 -11.24 -1.96 16.91
C LYS A 34 -11.14 -0.59 16.25
N LEU A 35 -10.14 0.19 16.61
CA LEU A 35 -9.87 1.50 16.02
C LEU A 35 -9.49 1.37 14.53
N ILE A 36 -8.63 0.41 14.20
CA ILE A 36 -8.24 0.12 12.82
C ILE A 36 -9.46 -0.30 11.99
N LEU A 37 -10.32 -1.18 12.52
CA LEU A 37 -11.53 -1.64 11.86
C LEU A 37 -12.50 -0.50 11.56
N LYS A 38 -12.73 0.39 12.54
CA LYS A 38 -13.58 1.58 12.35
C LYS A 38 -13.05 2.51 11.25
N HIS A 39 -11.73 2.62 11.12
CA HIS A 39 -11.13 3.40 10.03
C HIS A 39 -11.31 2.72 8.68
N LEU A 40 -11.18 1.40 8.61
CA LEU A 40 -11.46 0.63 7.39
C LEU A 40 -12.92 0.79 6.94
N GLU A 41 -13.88 0.81 7.86
CA GLU A 41 -15.29 1.15 7.55
C GLU A 41 -15.42 2.56 6.99
N THR A 42 -14.73 3.52 7.60
CA THR A 42 -14.73 4.93 7.15
C THR A 42 -14.14 5.07 5.74
N MET A 43 -13.08 4.32 5.44
CA MET A 43 -12.50 4.22 4.09
C MET A 43 -13.50 3.64 3.09
N SER A 44 -14.23 2.58 3.48
CA SER A 44 -15.24 1.99 2.59
C SER A 44 -16.39 2.94 2.29
N GLU A 45 -16.85 3.72 3.28
CA GLU A 45 -17.84 4.76 3.01
C GLU A 45 -17.34 5.79 1.99
N PHE A 46 -16.08 6.23 2.12
CA PHE A 46 -15.47 7.12 1.14
C PHE A 46 -15.45 6.50 -0.26
N HIS A 47 -15.01 5.24 -0.39
CA HIS A 47 -14.97 4.56 -1.69
C HIS A 47 -16.37 4.41 -2.31
N LYS A 48 -17.36 3.98 -1.52
CA LYS A 48 -18.76 3.82 -1.98
C LYS A 48 -19.37 5.14 -2.42
N LYS A 49 -19.11 6.25 -1.72
CA LYS A 49 -19.62 7.57 -2.12
C LYS A 49 -18.95 8.10 -3.39
N THR A 50 -17.69 7.75 -3.66
CA THR A 50 -16.89 8.35 -4.73
C THR A 50 -16.80 7.52 -6.01
N MET A 51 -17.10 6.22 -5.97
CA MET A 51 -17.05 5.37 -7.17
C MET A 51 -18.17 5.68 -8.18
N GLY A 52 -17.99 5.22 -9.43
CA GLY A 52 -19.00 5.31 -10.48
C GLY A 52 -19.13 6.67 -11.18
N SER A 53 -18.23 7.63 -10.92
CA SER A 53 -18.28 8.94 -11.59
C SER A 53 -18.19 8.80 -13.12
N THR A 54 -19.16 9.41 -13.82
CA THR A 54 -19.16 9.52 -15.28
C THR A 54 -18.78 10.89 -15.80
N GLU A 55 -18.45 11.81 -14.89
CA GLU A 55 -18.33 13.22 -15.20
C GLU A 55 -16.91 13.56 -15.64
N PHE A 56 -16.81 14.41 -16.67
CA PHE A 56 -15.55 14.95 -17.15
C PHE A 56 -15.10 16.07 -16.23
N LEU A 57 -14.24 15.75 -15.27
CA LEU A 57 -13.62 16.72 -14.38
C LEU A 57 -12.42 17.38 -15.09
N LYS A 58 -12.30 18.72 -15.04
CA LYS A 58 -11.19 19.49 -15.63
C LYS A 58 -9.83 19.02 -15.11
N ASN A 59 -9.76 18.63 -13.85
CA ASN A 59 -8.59 18.02 -13.22
C ASN A 59 -8.80 16.50 -13.13
N ARG A 60 -8.64 15.81 -14.26
CA ARG A 60 -8.84 14.37 -14.36
C ARG A 60 -7.95 13.65 -13.33
N LEU A 61 -8.55 12.76 -12.53
CA LEU A 61 -7.79 11.88 -11.65
C LEU A 61 -6.91 10.95 -12.49
N ASP A 62 -5.64 10.89 -12.14
CA ASP A 62 -4.72 9.93 -12.74
C ASP A 62 -5.15 8.50 -12.43
N SER A 63 -4.78 7.55 -13.29
CA SER A 63 -4.87 6.13 -12.97
C SER A 63 -3.54 5.63 -12.45
N SER A 64 -3.56 5.02 -11.26
CA SER A 64 -2.41 4.37 -10.63
C SER A 64 -2.49 2.84 -10.63
N ILE A 65 -3.47 2.29 -11.34
CA ILE A 65 -3.71 0.84 -11.48
C ILE A 65 -2.43 0.11 -11.89
N GLY A 66 -2.13 -0.94 -11.13
CA GLY A 66 -1.04 -1.88 -11.38
C GLY A 66 0.39 -1.38 -11.14
N ARG A 67 0.58 -0.09 -10.86
CA ARG A 67 1.91 0.47 -10.58
C ARG A 67 2.63 -0.25 -9.45
N ILE A 68 1.92 -0.65 -8.38
CA ILE A 68 2.53 -1.31 -7.22
C ILE A 68 3.09 -2.70 -7.56
N VAL A 69 2.32 -3.53 -8.27
CA VAL A 69 2.73 -4.90 -8.64
C VAL A 69 3.88 -4.86 -9.64
N GLU A 70 3.86 -3.95 -10.61
CA GLU A 70 4.99 -3.76 -11.52
C GLU A 70 6.24 -3.26 -10.79
N GLN A 71 6.09 -2.35 -9.82
CA GLN A 71 7.21 -1.90 -9.00
C GLN A 71 7.83 -3.06 -8.21
N TYR A 72 7.01 -3.99 -7.69
CA TYR A 72 7.47 -5.19 -6.99
C TYR A 72 8.32 -6.08 -7.89
N LYS A 73 7.82 -6.39 -9.10
CA LYS A 73 8.55 -7.18 -10.11
C LYS A 73 9.88 -6.54 -10.50
N VAL A 74 9.86 -5.23 -10.77
CA VAL A 74 11.08 -4.46 -11.11
C VAL A 74 12.09 -4.49 -9.97
N ASN A 75 11.62 -4.36 -8.72
CA ASN A 75 12.48 -4.41 -7.54
C ASN A 75 13.14 -5.79 -7.39
N LEU A 76 12.37 -6.87 -7.49
CA LEU A 76 12.92 -8.23 -7.42
C LEU A 76 13.96 -8.48 -8.50
N LYS A 77 13.67 -8.12 -9.76
CA LYS A 77 14.63 -8.26 -10.87
C LYS A 77 15.92 -7.49 -10.63
N LYS A 78 15.86 -6.36 -9.93
CA LYS A 78 17.05 -5.58 -9.59
C LYS A 78 17.85 -6.23 -8.45
N VAL A 79 17.18 -6.67 -7.38
CA VAL A 79 17.84 -7.35 -6.25
C VAL A 79 18.45 -8.69 -6.67
N ASN A 80 17.76 -9.47 -7.50
CA ASN A 80 18.28 -10.73 -8.02
C ASN A 80 19.56 -10.52 -8.87
N ARG A 81 19.60 -9.46 -9.68
CA ARG A 81 20.81 -9.10 -10.42
C ARG A 81 21.98 -8.75 -9.49
N ASP A 82 21.72 -7.98 -8.43
CA ASP A 82 22.74 -7.64 -7.45
C ASP A 82 23.25 -8.90 -6.74
N LEU A 83 22.35 -9.82 -6.34
CA LEU A 83 22.73 -11.08 -5.69
C LEU A 83 23.57 -11.98 -6.60
N ASN A 84 23.19 -12.10 -7.88
CA ASN A 84 23.96 -12.90 -8.84
C ASN A 84 25.34 -12.31 -9.10
N ARG A 85 25.46 -10.98 -9.11
CA ARG A 85 26.76 -10.30 -9.16
C ARG A 85 27.61 -10.71 -7.96
N LEU A 86 27.07 -10.65 -6.75
CA LEU A 86 27.79 -11.04 -5.52
C LEU A 86 28.20 -12.52 -5.52
N LYS A 87 27.37 -13.42 -6.07
CA LYS A 87 27.71 -14.84 -6.24
C LYS A 87 28.92 -15.07 -7.15
N ASN A 88 29.14 -14.19 -8.13
CA ASN A 88 30.23 -14.31 -9.10
C ASN A 88 31.49 -13.53 -8.67
N GLU A 89 31.32 -12.33 -8.13
CA GLU A 89 32.40 -11.37 -7.84
C GLU A 89 32.83 -11.38 -6.37
N GLY A 90 32.02 -11.95 -5.47
CA GLY A 90 32.24 -11.90 -4.03
C GLY A 90 31.60 -10.67 -3.36
N VAL A 91 31.79 -10.60 -2.04
CA VAL A 91 31.21 -9.60 -1.14
C VAL A 91 32.31 -8.62 -0.72
N ASN A 92 32.03 -7.31 -0.79
CA ASN A 92 33.04 -6.28 -0.48
C ASN A 92 32.80 -5.52 0.82
N ASN A 93 31.56 -5.51 1.35
CA ASN A 93 31.22 -4.73 2.52
C ASN A 93 30.10 -5.35 3.36
N SER A 94 29.80 -4.69 4.49
CA SER A 94 28.81 -5.12 5.47
C SER A 94 27.39 -5.24 4.88
N PHE A 95 26.98 -4.32 3.99
CA PHE A 95 25.69 -4.38 3.31
C PHE A 95 25.60 -5.59 2.38
N GLU A 96 26.60 -5.75 1.52
CA GLU A 96 26.66 -6.85 0.55
C GLU A 96 26.69 -8.20 1.25
N ASN A 97 27.36 -8.31 2.40
CA ASN A 97 27.38 -9.54 3.19
C ASN A 97 25.98 -9.94 3.66
N ILE A 98 25.20 -8.99 4.17
CA ILE A 98 23.80 -9.25 4.58
C ILE A 98 22.96 -9.64 3.36
N LEU A 99 23.10 -8.92 2.25
CA LEU A 99 22.37 -9.24 1.02
C LEU A 99 22.73 -10.63 0.49
N PHE A 100 24.00 -11.02 0.54
CA PHE A 100 24.44 -12.34 0.12
C PHE A 100 23.85 -13.45 0.98
N GLN A 101 23.78 -13.25 2.29
CA GLN A 101 23.24 -14.22 3.25
C GLN A 101 21.72 -14.35 3.21
N LYS A 102 20.99 -13.24 2.98
CA LYS A 102 19.51 -13.18 3.11
C LYS A 102 18.77 -12.96 1.80
N GLY A 103 19.46 -12.55 0.74
CA GLY A 103 18.84 -12.13 -0.51
C GLY A 103 17.97 -13.20 -1.15
N GLU A 104 18.44 -14.44 -1.19
CA GLU A 104 17.72 -15.57 -1.80
C GLU A 104 16.35 -15.79 -1.14
N GLU A 105 16.32 -15.84 0.20
CA GLU A 105 15.10 -16.01 1.00
C GLU A 105 14.08 -14.91 0.68
N PHE A 106 14.51 -13.66 0.69
CA PHE A 106 13.64 -12.50 0.46
C PHE A 106 13.19 -12.39 -1.00
N ILE A 107 14.02 -12.78 -1.98
CA ILE A 107 13.62 -12.86 -3.38
C ILE A 107 12.51 -13.90 -3.55
N GLN A 108 12.71 -15.11 -3.05
CA GLN A 108 11.72 -16.20 -3.16
C GLN A 108 10.38 -15.82 -2.52
N ARG A 109 10.41 -15.15 -1.35
CA ARG A 109 9.20 -14.64 -0.70
C ARG A 109 8.48 -13.60 -1.56
N GLY A 110 9.21 -12.68 -2.17
CA GLY A 110 8.63 -11.68 -3.06
C GLY A 110 8.07 -12.30 -4.35
N GLU A 111 8.75 -13.28 -4.93
CA GLU A 111 8.27 -14.03 -6.10
C GLU A 111 6.98 -14.77 -5.78
N LYS A 112 6.92 -15.49 -4.64
CA LYS A 112 5.71 -16.14 -4.16
C LYS A 112 4.54 -15.17 -3.99
N ALA A 113 4.78 -13.98 -3.43
CA ALA A 113 3.76 -12.95 -3.29
C ALA A 113 3.23 -12.46 -4.65
N VAL A 114 4.12 -12.19 -5.61
CA VAL A 114 3.74 -11.79 -6.97
C VAL A 114 2.98 -12.90 -7.68
N ASP A 115 3.45 -14.15 -7.61
CA ASP A 115 2.79 -15.30 -8.20
C ASP A 115 1.38 -15.50 -7.62
N ASN A 116 1.23 -15.35 -6.30
CA ASN A 116 -0.07 -15.47 -5.65
C ASN A 116 -1.05 -14.37 -6.13
N ILE A 117 -0.57 -13.14 -6.37
CA ILE A 117 -1.38 -12.08 -6.98
C ILE A 117 -1.93 -12.53 -8.34
N TYR A 118 -1.06 -12.98 -9.25
CA TYR A 118 -1.49 -13.37 -10.60
C TYR A 118 -2.40 -14.62 -10.59
N LYS A 119 -2.07 -15.63 -9.77
CA LYS A 119 -2.87 -16.86 -9.64
C LYS A 119 -4.28 -16.61 -9.12
N ASN A 120 -4.50 -15.54 -8.36
CA ASN A 120 -5.81 -15.20 -7.79
C ASN A 120 -6.56 -14.13 -8.60
N GLY A 121 -6.38 -14.08 -9.93
CA GLY A 121 -7.26 -13.31 -10.81
C GLY A 121 -6.99 -11.81 -10.84
N TYR A 122 -5.72 -11.39 -10.67
CA TYR A 122 -5.31 -9.99 -10.66
C TYR A 122 -5.88 -9.14 -11.82
N TYR A 123 -5.86 -9.67 -13.04
CA TYR A 123 -6.41 -8.93 -14.19
C TYR A 123 -7.93 -8.72 -14.11
N ASP A 124 -8.66 -9.64 -13.48
CA ASP A 124 -10.10 -9.49 -13.31
C ASP A 124 -10.43 -8.50 -12.18
N LEU A 125 -9.60 -8.43 -11.14
CA LEU A 125 -9.68 -7.36 -10.13
C LEU A 125 -9.46 -5.98 -10.78
N ILE A 126 -8.47 -5.85 -11.67
CA ILE A 126 -8.25 -4.62 -12.45
C ILE A 126 -9.49 -4.28 -13.29
N LYS A 127 -10.02 -5.24 -14.05
CA LYS A 127 -11.21 -5.01 -14.89
C LYS A 127 -12.42 -4.58 -14.06
N ARG A 128 -12.64 -5.21 -12.89
CA ARG A 128 -13.69 -4.86 -11.92
C ARG A 128 -13.55 -3.40 -11.50
N SER A 129 -12.35 -3.02 -11.03
CA SER A 129 -12.06 -1.67 -10.58
C SER A 129 -12.25 -0.62 -11.69
N MET A 130 -11.79 -0.92 -12.91
CA MET A 130 -12.00 -0.06 -14.07
C MET A 130 -13.48 0.09 -14.43
N LYS A 131 -14.25 -1.01 -14.41
CA LYS A 131 -15.68 -1.01 -14.69
C LYS A 131 -16.45 -0.16 -13.67
N ASN A 132 -16.11 -0.32 -12.39
CA ASN A 132 -16.72 0.41 -11.27
C ASN A 132 -16.21 1.85 -11.15
N ARG A 133 -15.12 2.19 -11.85
CA ARG A 133 -14.44 3.49 -11.78
C ARG A 133 -14.08 3.84 -10.35
N GLU A 134 -13.49 2.87 -9.67
CA GLU A 134 -13.07 3.04 -8.29
C GLU A 134 -12.07 4.17 -8.15
N ILE A 135 -12.17 4.86 -7.01
CA ILE A 135 -11.29 5.96 -6.63
C ILE A 135 -10.72 5.60 -5.28
N CYS A 136 -9.39 5.48 -5.22
CA CYS A 136 -8.65 5.41 -3.97
C CYS A 136 -8.39 6.82 -3.46
N LEU A 137 -8.39 7.00 -2.15
CA LEU A 137 -7.91 8.18 -1.44
C LEU A 137 -6.37 8.30 -1.51
N GLY A 138 -5.66 7.16 -1.47
CA GLY A 138 -4.19 7.08 -1.54
C GLY A 138 -3.44 7.57 -0.29
N ALA A 139 -3.98 8.55 0.43
CA ALA A 139 -3.53 9.02 1.73
C ALA A 139 -4.47 8.55 2.84
N VAL A 140 -4.51 7.25 3.10
CA VAL A 140 -5.50 6.55 3.94
C VAL A 140 -5.31 6.70 5.46
N ASP A 141 -4.82 7.84 5.94
CA ASP A 141 -4.50 8.00 7.37
C ASP A 141 -5.63 8.59 8.21
N PHE A 142 -5.61 8.35 9.52
CA PHE A 142 -6.51 8.98 10.49
C PHE A 142 -6.48 10.52 10.41
N ASN A 143 -5.29 11.09 10.17
CA ASN A 143 -5.13 12.54 10.04
C ASN A 143 -5.54 13.07 8.65
N ASN A 144 -6.07 12.20 7.78
CA ASN A 144 -6.51 12.57 6.44
C ASN A 144 -7.98 12.26 6.15
N LEU A 145 -8.53 11.23 6.78
CA LEU A 145 -9.93 10.83 6.63
C LEU A 145 -10.52 10.59 8.01
N THR A 146 -11.64 11.24 8.31
CA THR A 146 -12.40 10.98 9.54
C THR A 146 -13.90 11.05 9.24
N LYS A 147 -14.68 10.50 10.16
CA LYS A 147 -16.14 10.60 10.14
C LYS A 147 -16.63 11.07 11.51
N GLU A 148 -17.22 12.25 11.50
CA GLU A 148 -18.04 12.77 12.59
C GLU A 148 -19.50 12.71 12.12
N ASP A 149 -20.11 13.87 11.85
CA ASP A 149 -21.44 13.95 11.22
C ASP A 149 -21.39 13.62 9.72
N LYS A 150 -20.27 13.98 9.08
CA LYS A 150 -19.99 13.74 7.66
C LYS A 150 -18.58 13.19 7.49
N LEU A 151 -18.32 12.64 6.30
CA LEU A 151 -16.95 12.33 5.89
C LEU A 151 -16.18 13.62 5.69
N LYS A 152 -15.04 13.73 6.35
CA LYS A 152 -14.10 14.85 6.22
C LYS A 152 -12.77 14.34 5.67
N VAL A 153 -12.26 15.01 4.63
CA VAL A 153 -10.98 14.69 3.98
C VAL A 153 -10.08 15.91 3.95
N LYS A 154 -8.83 15.76 4.41
CA LYS A 154 -7.85 16.85 4.42
C LYS A 154 -7.10 16.99 3.10
N TYR A 155 -6.68 15.89 2.50
CA TYR A 155 -5.77 15.85 1.37
C TYR A 155 -6.25 14.89 0.28
N ILE A 156 -6.63 15.47 -0.86
CA ILE A 156 -7.23 14.78 -2.00
C ILE A 156 -6.30 14.66 -3.22
N LYS A 157 -5.12 15.31 -3.20
CA LYS A 157 -4.20 15.31 -4.36
C LYS A 157 -3.59 13.93 -4.66
N LYS A 158 -3.70 12.98 -3.72
CA LYS A 158 -3.29 11.59 -3.90
C LYS A 158 -4.42 10.67 -4.38
N CYS A 159 -5.64 11.20 -4.48
CA CYS A 159 -6.73 10.43 -5.03
C CYS A 159 -6.41 10.03 -6.47
N SER A 160 -6.76 8.80 -6.83
CA SER A 160 -6.52 8.28 -8.17
C SER A 160 -7.47 7.14 -8.49
N HIS A 161 -7.68 6.88 -9.77
CA HIS A 161 -8.34 5.65 -10.19
C HIS A 161 -7.44 4.46 -9.88
N ASN A 162 -7.92 3.58 -9.00
CA ASN A 162 -7.24 2.36 -8.59
C ASN A 162 -8.21 1.38 -7.92
N MET A 163 -7.73 0.15 -7.72
CA MET A 163 -8.38 -0.90 -6.93
C MET A 163 -8.41 -0.47 -5.46
N VAL A 164 -9.59 -0.40 -4.84
CA VAL A 164 -9.78 -0.01 -3.42
C VAL A 164 -8.97 -0.87 -2.44
N GLU A 165 -8.64 -2.10 -2.84
CA GLU A 165 -7.72 -3.01 -2.17
C GLU A 165 -6.35 -2.38 -1.88
N VAL A 166 -5.87 -1.51 -2.77
CA VAL A 166 -4.57 -0.83 -2.62
C VAL A 166 -4.60 0.15 -1.45
N ASP A 167 -5.73 0.79 -1.18
CA ASP A 167 -5.89 1.69 -0.05
C ASP A 167 -5.90 0.92 1.28
N CYS A 168 -6.60 -0.22 1.34
CA CYS A 168 -6.51 -1.12 2.50
C CYS A 168 -5.07 -1.61 2.75
N PHE A 169 -4.39 -2.08 1.69
CA PHE A 169 -2.98 -2.44 1.78
C PHE A 169 -2.12 -1.29 2.32
N ASN A 170 -2.25 -0.08 1.78
CA ASN A 170 -1.44 1.07 2.20
C ASN A 170 -1.65 1.40 3.68
N PHE A 171 -2.89 1.28 4.17
CA PHE A 171 -3.23 1.52 5.56
C PHE A 171 -2.63 0.45 6.47
N LEU A 172 -2.94 -0.83 6.21
CA LEU A 172 -2.47 -1.95 7.03
C LEU A 172 -0.94 -2.07 7.02
N TYR A 173 -0.32 -1.87 5.87
CA TYR A 173 1.14 -1.91 5.74
C TYR A 173 1.83 -0.87 6.63
N LYS A 174 1.19 0.29 6.88
CA LYS A 174 1.71 1.32 7.79
C LYS A 174 1.88 0.81 9.21
N TYR A 175 1.00 -0.05 9.68
CA TYR A 175 1.04 -0.62 11.04
C TYR A 175 1.87 -1.89 11.10
N LYS A 176 1.80 -2.73 10.06
CA LYS A 176 2.70 -3.90 9.91
C LYS A 176 4.16 -3.50 10.05
N LYS A 177 4.62 -2.49 9.29
CA LYS A 177 6.02 -2.04 9.33
C LYS A 177 6.44 -1.38 10.66
N ARG A 178 5.48 -1.00 11.50
CA ARG A 178 5.72 -0.46 12.85
C ARG A 178 5.85 -1.58 13.89
N GLY A 179 5.56 -2.84 13.52
CA GLY A 179 5.63 -3.99 14.41
C GLY A 179 4.43 -4.13 15.32
N LEU A 180 3.28 -3.53 14.98
CA LEU A 180 2.05 -3.75 15.75
C LEU A 180 1.58 -5.19 15.56
N ASN A 181 1.18 -5.83 16.68
CA ASN A 181 0.63 -7.18 16.69
C ASN A 181 -0.89 -7.10 16.45
N LEU A 182 -1.29 -7.11 15.18
CA LEU A 182 -2.68 -7.08 14.75
C LEU A 182 -2.96 -8.30 13.87
N ASP A 183 -4.19 -8.80 13.86
CA ASP A 183 -4.63 -9.79 12.90
C ASP A 183 -4.88 -9.15 11.52
N PHE A 184 -3.82 -8.99 10.75
CA PHE A 184 -3.89 -8.44 9.40
C PHE A 184 -4.73 -9.30 8.44
N ASN A 185 -4.91 -10.60 8.71
CA ASN A 185 -5.79 -11.45 7.90
C ASN A 185 -7.24 -11.06 8.15
N GLU A 186 -7.66 -11.02 9.40
CA GLU A 186 -9.03 -10.67 9.77
C GLU A 186 -9.36 -9.24 9.36
N LEU A 187 -8.47 -8.28 9.61
CA LEU A 187 -8.66 -6.88 9.20
C LEU A 187 -8.83 -6.74 7.68
N SER A 188 -8.03 -7.47 6.90
CA SER A 188 -8.18 -7.46 5.44
C SER A 188 -9.48 -8.12 4.99
N LEU A 189 -9.90 -9.21 5.64
CA LEU A 189 -11.14 -9.91 5.31
C LEU A 189 -12.36 -9.03 5.63
N MET A 190 -12.36 -8.39 6.79
CA MET A 190 -13.40 -7.44 7.20
C MET A 190 -13.49 -6.25 6.26
N PHE A 191 -12.35 -5.68 5.83
CA PHE A 191 -12.36 -4.65 4.78
C PHE A 191 -13.04 -5.15 3.50
N CYS A 192 -12.73 -6.36 3.03
CA CYS A 192 -13.38 -6.93 1.86
C CYS A 192 -14.89 -7.08 2.05
N ASN A 193 -15.35 -7.45 3.26
CA ASN A 193 -16.78 -7.50 3.58
C ASN A 193 -17.42 -6.11 3.52
N PHE A 194 -16.77 -5.08 4.06
CA PHE A 194 -17.28 -3.71 3.99
C PHE A 194 -17.43 -3.21 2.56
N GLU A 195 -16.53 -3.60 1.66
CA GLU A 195 -16.50 -3.20 0.25
C GLU A 195 -17.29 -4.10 -0.69
N ASP A 196 -17.96 -5.14 -0.18
CA ASP A 196 -18.65 -6.16 -0.98
C ASP A 196 -17.70 -6.86 -2.00
N LEU A 197 -16.45 -7.11 -1.56
CA LEU A 197 -15.40 -7.74 -2.36
C LEU A 197 -15.27 -9.22 -2.08
N ASP A 198 -14.99 -10.01 -3.13
CA ASP A 198 -14.76 -11.43 -2.97
C ASP A 198 -13.37 -11.79 -2.41
N ILE A 199 -13.20 -13.07 -2.08
CA ILE A 199 -11.99 -13.64 -1.47
C ILE A 199 -10.70 -13.39 -2.27
N ARG A 200 -10.78 -13.15 -3.59
CA ARG A 200 -9.60 -12.83 -4.41
C ARG A 200 -8.99 -11.49 -4.02
N SER A 201 -9.83 -10.54 -3.62
CA SER A 201 -9.41 -9.21 -3.13
C SER A 201 -8.66 -9.33 -1.81
N HIS A 202 -9.16 -10.15 -0.88
CA HIS A 202 -8.45 -10.47 0.36
C HIS A 202 -7.08 -11.10 0.08
N LYS A 203 -7.04 -12.14 -0.77
CA LYS A 203 -5.77 -12.76 -1.17
C LYS A 203 -4.80 -11.79 -1.84
N PHE A 204 -5.31 -10.84 -2.62
CA PHE A 204 -4.51 -9.78 -3.23
C PHE A 204 -3.88 -8.87 -2.16
N ILE A 205 -4.68 -8.37 -1.19
CA ILE A 205 -4.20 -7.52 -0.09
C ILE A 205 -3.14 -8.25 0.74
N ILE A 206 -3.41 -9.49 1.14
CA ILE A 206 -2.47 -10.29 1.93
C ILE A 206 -1.17 -10.54 1.16
N SER A 207 -1.26 -10.83 -0.15
CA SER A 207 -0.06 -10.99 -0.97
C SER A 207 0.78 -9.72 -1.05
N LEU A 208 0.13 -8.54 -1.15
CA LEU A 208 0.84 -7.26 -1.10
C LEU A 208 1.52 -7.03 0.27
N LEU A 209 0.86 -7.41 1.37
CA LEU A 209 1.42 -7.31 2.73
C LEU A 209 2.60 -8.27 2.95
N CYS A 210 2.60 -9.44 2.30
CA CYS A 210 3.66 -10.43 2.38
C CYS A 210 4.91 -10.07 1.57
N PHE A 211 4.78 -9.18 0.59
CA PHE A 211 5.91 -8.75 -0.23
C PHE A 211 6.96 -8.03 0.65
N PRO A 212 8.26 -8.36 0.50
CA PRO A 212 9.34 -7.76 1.27
C PRO A 212 9.71 -6.36 0.76
N TYR A 213 8.82 -5.41 0.98
CA TYR A 213 8.95 -4.06 0.43
C TYR A 213 10.09 -3.28 1.05
N GLU A 214 10.27 -3.29 2.38
CA GLU A 214 11.36 -2.51 2.98
C GLU A 214 12.72 -3.10 2.58
N PHE A 215 12.86 -4.42 2.54
CA PHE A 215 14.10 -5.09 2.13
C PHE A 215 14.52 -4.66 0.72
N THR A 216 13.62 -4.84 -0.26
CA THR A 216 13.90 -4.47 -1.66
C THR A 216 14.10 -2.97 -1.83
N ARG A 217 13.41 -2.15 -1.03
CA ARG A 217 13.58 -0.69 -1.00
C ARG A 217 14.97 -0.27 -0.49
N GLN A 218 15.49 -0.90 0.57
CA GLN A 218 16.84 -0.58 1.04
C GLN A 218 17.91 -1.03 0.03
N CYS A 219 17.75 -2.19 -0.60
CA CYS A 219 18.63 -2.62 -1.70
C CYS A 219 18.66 -1.61 -2.85
N ASN A 220 17.50 -1.09 -3.26
CA ASN A 220 17.44 -0.06 -4.28
C ASN A 220 18.12 1.26 -3.86
N LYS A 221 17.99 1.67 -2.60
CA LYS A 221 18.62 2.90 -2.09
C LYS A 221 20.15 2.78 -2.04
N TYR A 222 20.65 1.62 -1.59
CA TYR A 222 22.08 1.31 -1.61
C TYR A 222 22.62 1.40 -3.04
N ARG A 223 21.95 0.75 -4.01
CA ARG A 223 22.38 0.72 -5.42
C ARG A 223 22.55 2.11 -6.04
N VAL A 224 21.64 3.04 -5.75
CA VAL A 224 21.68 4.39 -6.33
C VAL A 224 22.39 5.40 -5.44
N ARG A 225 22.97 4.96 -4.30
CA ARG A 225 23.57 5.82 -3.27
C ARG A 225 22.72 7.06 -3.00
N LYS A 226 21.42 6.87 -2.77
CA LYS A 226 20.43 7.97 -2.69
C LYS A 226 20.77 9.01 -1.59
N LYS A 227 21.62 8.63 -0.64
CA LYS A 227 22.16 9.47 0.42
C LYS A 227 23.65 9.18 0.58
N ASP A 228 24.39 10.18 1.03
CA ASP A 228 25.76 10.04 1.54
C ASP A 228 25.73 9.30 2.87
N LEU A 229 25.61 7.98 2.78
CA LEU A 229 25.67 7.05 3.90
C LEU A 229 26.81 6.07 3.65
N THR A 230 27.48 5.70 4.73
CA THR A 230 28.46 4.62 4.76
C THR A 230 27.80 3.26 4.49
N ASP A 231 28.62 2.27 4.15
CA ASP A 231 28.14 0.90 3.93
C ASP A 231 27.53 0.31 5.20
N GLU A 232 28.10 0.63 6.37
CA GLU A 232 27.59 0.24 7.68
C GLU A 232 26.21 0.83 7.96
N GLU A 233 25.98 2.11 7.62
CA GLU A 233 24.67 2.73 7.79
C GLU A 233 23.62 2.14 6.85
N TYR A 234 24.00 1.77 5.62
CA TYR A 234 23.12 1.01 4.74
C TYR A 234 22.84 -0.38 5.30
N ALA A 235 23.84 -1.07 5.85
CA ALA A 235 23.72 -2.40 6.46
C ALA A 235 22.74 -2.39 7.63
N LEU A 236 22.84 -1.42 8.54
CA LEU A 236 21.91 -1.24 9.66
C LEU A 236 20.46 -1.01 9.18
N LYS A 237 20.28 -0.24 8.11
CA LYS A 237 18.95 -0.04 7.51
C LYS A 237 18.40 -1.31 6.89
N LEU A 238 19.24 -2.14 6.27
CA LEU A 238 18.84 -3.43 5.72
C LEU A 238 18.43 -4.42 6.81
N GLN A 239 19.20 -4.50 7.91
CA GLN A 239 18.84 -5.32 9.07
C GLN A 239 17.47 -4.91 9.65
N LYS A 240 17.24 -3.61 9.81
CA LYS A 240 15.93 -3.09 10.24
C LYS A 240 14.82 -3.51 9.27
N ALA A 241 15.07 -3.42 7.97
CA ALA A 241 14.09 -3.81 6.95
C ALA A 241 13.75 -5.31 7.01
N ILE A 242 14.74 -6.18 7.26
CA ILE A 242 14.54 -7.62 7.47
C ILE A 242 13.57 -7.88 8.63
N VAL A 243 13.72 -7.16 9.74
CA VAL A 243 12.80 -7.27 10.89
C VAL A 243 11.40 -6.79 10.52
N GLN A 244 11.27 -5.66 9.81
CA GLN A 244 9.97 -5.11 9.41
C GLN A 244 9.21 -6.00 8.42
N ASP A 245 9.94 -6.72 7.58
CA ASP A 245 9.40 -7.66 6.60
C ASP A 245 9.39 -9.11 7.14
N SER A 246 9.62 -9.35 8.43
CA SER A 246 9.68 -10.70 8.99
C SER A 246 8.34 -11.45 8.92
N LEU A 247 7.22 -10.74 9.05
CA LEU A 247 5.88 -11.32 8.97
C LEU A 247 5.53 -11.70 7.51
N CYS A 248 5.25 -12.99 7.30
CA CYS A 248 4.70 -13.57 6.08
C CYS A 248 3.41 -14.32 6.40
N LEU A 249 2.35 -14.04 5.66
CA LEU A 249 0.99 -14.56 5.87
C LEU A 249 0.55 -15.54 4.76
N ILE A 250 1.46 -15.91 3.84
CA ILE A 250 1.20 -16.82 2.70
C ILE A 250 2.25 -17.90 2.55
#